data_AF-A0A382JLG8-F1
#
_entry.id   AF-A0A382JLG8-F1
#
_cell.length_a   1.000
_cell.length_b   1.000
_cell.length_c   1.000
_cell.angle_alpha   90.00
_cell.angle_beta   90.00
_cell.angle_gamma   90.00
#
_symmetry.space_group_name_H-M   'P 1'
#
loop_
_entity.id
_entity.type
_entity.pdbx_description
1 polymer ?
#
loop_
_entity_poly.entity_id
_entity_poly.type
_entity_poly.pdbx_seq_one_letter_code
_entity_poly.pdbx_strand_id
1 'polypeptide(L)'
;MWWWILTILFFLISVGASTLVYFSLRRINQYEGLLIEIQKIVEYATTRMKQVDAKGHYESDDETGFFFQQLKELQELLNGIFENEQIEENSSSVEKTEND
;
A
#
# COMPACT_ATOMS: atom_id res chain seq x y z
N MET A 1 12.40 34.35 33.29
CA MET A 1 12.66 32.97 33.76
C MET A 1 11.63 31.95 33.24
N TRP A 2 10.32 32.24 33.27
CA TRP A 2 9.28 31.31 32.78
C TRP A 2 9.41 30.89 31.29
N TRP A 3 9.88 31.80 30.44
CA TRP A 3 10.15 31.52 29.01
C TRP A 3 11.12 30.35 28.78
N TRP A 4 12.15 30.20 29.60
CA TRP A 4 13.12 29.11 29.46
C TRP A 4 12.49 27.73 29.71
N ILE A 5 11.55 27.64 30.65
CA ILE A 5 10.78 26.42 30.92
C ILE A 5 9.97 26.00 29.69
N LEU A 6 9.32 26.95 29.01
CA LEU A 6 8.51 26.67 27.81
C LEU A 6 9.38 26.19 26.65
N THR A 7 10.57 26.77 26.46
CA THR A 7 11.50 26.36 25.40
C THR A 7 12.03 24.94 25.61
N ILE A 8 12.33 24.56 26.87
CA ILE A 8 12.77 23.21 27.20
C ILE A 8 11.66 22.19 26.94
N LEU A 9 10.42 22.54 27.27
CA LEU A 9 9.26 21.67 27.07
C LEU A 9 9.00 21.45 25.57
N PHE A 10 9.05 22.52 24.78
CA PHE A 10 8.85 22.45 23.33
C PHE A 10 9.95 21.62 22.65
N PHE A 11 11.20 21.73 23.13
CA PHE A 11 12.30 20.91 22.64
C PHE A 11 12.07 19.43 22.93
N LEU A 12 11.60 19.08 24.14
CA LEU A 12 11.28 17.70 24.50
C LEU A 12 10.17 17.11 23.61
N ILE A 13 9.12 17.90 23.36
CA ILE A 13 8.01 17.53 22.47
C ILE A 13 8.50 17.38 21.04
N SER A 14 9.37 18.28 20.55
CA SER A 14 9.94 18.23 19.20
C SER A 14 10.75 16.96 18.97
N VAL A 15 11.59 16.57 19.94
CA VAL A 15 12.35 15.32 19.87
C VAL A 15 11.41 14.11 19.90
N GLY A 16 10.40 14.11 20.78
CA GLY A 16 9.41 13.04 20.84
C GLY A 16 8.59 12.91 19.54
N ALA A 17 8.17 14.03 18.95
CA ALA A 17 7.47 14.04 17.68
C ALA A 17 8.36 13.51 16.55
N SER A 18 9.63 13.92 16.52
CA SER A 18 10.59 13.48 15.51
C SER A 18 10.83 11.97 15.54
N THR A 19 10.95 11.37 16.73
CA THR A 19 11.13 9.92 16.86
C THR A 19 9.86 9.14 16.48
N LEU A 20 8.68 9.65 16.82
CA LEU A 20 7.41 9.07 16.41
C LEU A 20 7.25 9.08 14.89
N VAL A 21 7.56 10.21 14.24
CA VAL A 21 7.53 10.34 12.78
C VAL A 21 8.49 9.34 12.15
N TYR A 22 9.75 9.27 12.61
CA TYR A 22 10.72 8.30 12.10
C TYR A 22 10.25 6.85 12.23
N PHE A 23 9.68 6.49 13.38
CA PHE A 23 9.15 5.15 13.61
C PHE A 23 7.97 4.84 12.68
N SER A 24 7.05 5.80 12.49
CA SER A 24 5.91 5.67 11.60
C SER A 24 6.34 5.49 10.14
N LEU A 25 7.27 6.30 9.64
CA LEU A 25 7.80 6.16 8.27
C LEU A 25 8.40 4.78 8.04
N ARG A 26 9.21 4.30 8.99
CA ARG A 26 9.80 2.96 8.89
C ARG A 26 8.74 1.87 8.82
N ARG A 27 7.66 2.01 9.57
CA ARG A 27 6.56 1.03 9.59
C ARG A 27 5.73 1.07 8.31
N ILE A 28 5.53 2.23 7.71
CA ILE A 28 4.83 2.39 6.42
C ILE A 28 5.60 1.68 5.31
N ASN A 29 6.91 1.93 5.19
CA ASN A 29 7.76 1.28 4.18
C ASN A 29 7.77 -0.26 4.34
N GLN A 30 7.72 -0.77 5.58
CA GLN A 30 7.55 -2.20 5.82
C GLN A 30 6.19 -2.73 5.30
N TYR A 31 5.11 -1.98 5.48
CA TYR A 31 3.79 -2.40 4.98
C TYR A 31 3.73 -2.37 3.46
N GLU A 32 4.33 -1.38 2.80
CA GLU A 32 4.45 -1.31 1.34
C GLU A 32 5.13 -2.57 0.78
N GLY A 33 6.27 -2.96 1.36
CA GLY A 33 6.97 -4.19 0.97
C GLY A 33 6.13 -5.46 1.13
N LEU A 34 5.39 -5.59 2.24
CA LEU A 34 4.47 -6.71 2.45
C LEU A 34 3.31 -6.70 1.43
N LEU A 35 2.79 -5.53 1.10
CA LEU A 35 1.66 -5.37 0.17
C LEU A 35 2.08 -5.77 -1.26
N ILE A 36 3.30 -5.38 -1.67
CA ILE A 36 3.90 -5.81 -2.96
C ILE A 36 4.10 -7.33 -3.00
N GLU A 37 4.55 -7.95 -1.90
CA GLU A 37 4.71 -9.40 -1.83
C GLU A 37 3.36 -10.13 -1.94
N ILE A 38 2.34 -9.64 -1.24
CA ILE A 38 0.97 -10.15 -1.33
C ILE A 38 0.43 -10.03 -2.76
N GLN A 39 0.63 -8.88 -3.44
CA GLN A 39 0.20 -8.69 -4.82
C GLN A 39 0.83 -9.74 -5.76
N LYS A 40 2.14 -10.00 -5.61
CA LYS A 40 2.83 -11.04 -6.41
C LYS A 40 2.29 -12.44 -6.13
N ILE A 41 2.00 -12.76 -4.87
CA ILE A 41 1.42 -14.06 -4.50
C ILE A 41 0.02 -14.21 -5.10
N VAL A 42 -0.81 -13.17 -5.02
CA VAL A 42 -2.16 -13.15 -5.58
C VAL A 42 -2.10 -13.28 -7.10
N GLU A 43 -1.25 -12.52 -7.79
CA GLU A 43 -1.09 -12.61 -9.24
C GLU A 43 -0.60 -14.00 -9.69
N TYR A 44 0.36 -14.58 -8.95
CA TYR A 44 0.82 -15.94 -9.17
C TYR A 44 -0.30 -16.96 -8.96
N ALA A 45 -1.08 -16.82 -7.89
CA ALA A 45 -2.23 -17.67 -7.62
C ALA A 45 -3.29 -17.52 -8.73
N THR A 46 -3.63 -16.31 -9.18
CA THR A 46 -4.56 -16.06 -10.30
C THR A 46 -4.08 -16.78 -11.55
N THR A 47 -2.79 -16.62 -11.87
CA THR A 47 -2.19 -17.21 -13.07
C THR A 47 -2.20 -18.74 -13.00
N ARG A 48 -1.88 -19.31 -11.84
CA ARG A 48 -1.93 -20.76 -11.64
C ARG A 48 -3.35 -21.30 -11.66
N MET A 49 -4.31 -20.61 -11.08
CA MET A 49 -5.71 -21.02 -11.05
C MET A 49 -6.30 -21.02 -12.46
N LYS A 50 -5.97 -20.01 -13.29
CA LYS A 50 -6.31 -19.98 -14.72
C LYS A 50 -5.64 -21.10 -15.53
N GLN A 51 -4.40 -21.48 -15.20
CA GLN A 51 -3.73 -22.61 -15.85
C GLN A 51 -4.35 -23.96 -15.48
N VAL A 52 -4.76 -24.12 -14.22
CA VAL A 52 -5.46 -25.32 -13.75
C VAL A 52 -6.86 -25.41 -14.38
N ASP A 53 -7.51 -24.27 -14.61
CA ASP A 53 -8.78 -24.19 -15.33
C ASP A 53 -8.61 -24.21 -16.86
N ALA A 54 -7.97 -25.26 -17.39
CA ALA A 54 -7.72 -25.42 -18.82
C ALA A 54 -8.99 -25.60 -19.68
N LYS A 55 -10.17 -25.77 -19.06
CA LYS A 55 -11.47 -26.02 -19.73
C LYS A 55 -12.60 -25.09 -19.29
N GLY A 56 -12.40 -24.17 -18.34
CA GLY A 56 -13.46 -23.28 -17.84
C GLY A 56 -14.46 -23.98 -16.89
N HIS A 57 -14.18 -25.22 -16.49
CA HIS A 57 -15.08 -26.01 -15.64
C HIS A 57 -14.98 -25.59 -14.18
N TYR A 58 -13.81 -25.18 -13.70
CA TYR A 58 -13.61 -24.85 -12.29
C TYR A 58 -14.04 -23.42 -11.94
N GLU A 59 -13.93 -22.47 -12.88
CA GLU A 59 -14.49 -21.11 -12.70
C GLU A 59 -16.03 -21.13 -12.74
N SER A 60 -16.62 -22.01 -13.55
CA SER A 60 -18.07 -22.12 -13.72
C SER A 60 -18.77 -23.02 -12.69
N ASP A 61 -18.00 -23.76 -11.89
CA ASP A 61 -18.51 -24.61 -10.80
C ASP A 61 -18.87 -23.75 -9.59
N ASP A 62 -20.01 -24.02 -8.95
CA ASP A 62 -20.53 -23.17 -7.88
C ASP A 62 -19.73 -23.30 -6.57
N GLU A 63 -19.11 -24.47 -6.33
CA GLU A 63 -18.26 -24.70 -5.16
C GLU A 63 -16.84 -24.12 -5.30
N THR A 64 -16.24 -24.19 -6.50
CA THR A 64 -14.86 -23.70 -6.73
C THR A 64 -14.78 -22.32 -7.37
N GLY A 65 -15.82 -21.86 -8.06
CA GLY A 65 -15.91 -20.55 -8.69
C GLY A 65 -15.93 -19.39 -7.69
N PHE A 66 -16.43 -19.61 -6.47
CA PHE A 66 -16.35 -18.63 -5.38
C PHE A 66 -14.90 -18.22 -5.06
N PHE A 67 -13.93 -19.14 -5.14
CA PHE A 67 -12.52 -18.83 -4.91
C PHE A 67 -11.92 -17.96 -6.03
N PHE A 68 -12.37 -18.14 -7.28
CA PHE A 68 -11.98 -17.27 -8.40
C PHE A 68 -12.48 -15.84 -8.21
N GLN A 69 -13.75 -15.71 -7.82
CA GLN A 69 -14.36 -14.41 -7.54
C GLN A 69 -13.61 -13.68 -6.42
N GLN A 70 -13.35 -14.38 -5.31
CA GLN A 70 -12.69 -13.77 -4.14
C GLN A 70 -11.24 -13.36 -4.42
N LEU A 71 -10.53 -14.16 -5.21
CA LEU A 71 -9.15 -13.87 -5.60
C LEU A 71 -9.07 -12.70 -6.59
N LYS A 72 -10.06 -12.57 -7.47
CA LYS A 72 -10.20 -11.44 -8.39
C LYS A 72 -10.55 -10.14 -7.65
N GLU A 73 -11.47 -10.20 -6.69
CA GLU A 73 -11.79 -9.05 -5.81
C GLU A 73 -10.55 -8.60 -5.02
N LEU A 74 -9.76 -9.53 -4.51
CA LEU A 74 -8.50 -9.22 -3.83
C LEU A 74 -7.50 -8.55 -4.79
N GLN A 75 -7.40 -9.05 -6.02
CA GLN A 75 -6.54 -8.45 -7.04
C GLN A 75 -6.98 -7.02 -7.41
N GLU A 76 -8.28 -6.76 -7.55
CA GLU A 76 -8.83 -5.44 -7.83
C GLU A 76 -8.61 -4.47 -6.66
N LEU A 77 -8.81 -4.92 -5.42
CA LEU A 77 -8.53 -4.12 -4.22
C LEU A 77 -7.06 -3.75 -4.11
N LEU A 78 -6.15 -4.69 -4.37
CA LEU A 78 -4.71 -4.43 -4.36
C LEU A 78 -4.30 -3.47 -5.48
N ASN A 79 -4.82 -3.64 -6.70
CA ASN A 79 -4.55 -2.71 -7.80
C ASN A 79 -5.03 -1.29 -7.47
N GLY A 80 -6.21 -1.15 -6.86
CA GLY A 80 -6.73 0.16 -6.43
C GLY A 80 -5.87 0.85 -5.37
N ILE A 81 -5.17 0.12 -4.51
CA ILE A 81 -4.25 0.71 -3.52
C ILE A 81 -3.02 1.33 -4.21
N PHE A 82 -2.46 0.66 -5.22
CA PHE A 82 -1.24 1.13 -5.91
C PHE A 82 -1.49 2.12 -7.04
N GLU A 83 -2.65 2.07 -7.70
CA GLU A 83 -3.01 3.01 -8.78
C GLU A 83 -3.18 4.44 -8.25
N ASN A 84 -3.59 4.60 -6.98
CA ASN A 84 -3.69 5.89 -6.31
C ASN A 84 -2.32 6.50 -5.93
N GLU A 85 -1.29 5.67 -5.67
CA GLU A 85 0.06 6.13 -5.32
C GLU A 85 0.81 6.75 -6.52
N GLN A 86 0.62 6.19 -7.73
CA GLN A 86 1.20 6.71 -8.97
C GLN A 86 0.67 8.11 -9.34
N ILE A 87 -0.56 8.45 -8.92
CA ILE A 87 -1.17 9.76 -9.18
C ILE A 87 -0.61 10.83 -8.23
N GLU A 88 -0.32 10.47 -6.97
CA GLU A 88 0.28 11.39 -5.99
C GLU A 88 1.75 11.73 -6.32
N GLU A 89 2.57 10.75 -6.74
CA GLU A 89 3.95 11.05 -7.16
C GLU A 89 4.00 11.91 -8.44
N ASN A 90 3.16 11.62 -9.44
CA ASN A 90 3.17 12.37 -10.70
C ASN A 90 2.67 13.82 -10.52
N SER A 91 1.64 14.05 -9.69
CA SER A 91 1.14 15.40 -9.41
C SER A 91 2.17 16.31 -8.72
N SER A 92 3.01 15.76 -7.83
CA SER A 92 4.08 16.51 -7.17
C SER A 92 5.27 16.84 -8.10
N SER A 93 5.46 16.05 -9.16
CA SER A 93 6.51 16.28 -10.16
C SER A 93 6.12 17.30 -11.23
N VAL A 94 4.82 17.42 -11.53
CA VAL A 94 4.28 18.37 -12.53
C VAL A 94 4.23 19.80 -11.98
N GLU A 95 3.91 20.00 -10.70
CA GLU A 95 3.83 21.35 -10.08
C GLU A 95 5.20 22.05 -10.02
N LYS A 96 6.30 21.29 -10.07
CA LYS A 96 7.66 21.86 -10.06
C LYS A 96 8.15 22.34 -11.43
N THR A 97 7.51 21.90 -12.51
CA THR A 97 7.85 22.28 -13.90
C THR A 97 7.03 23.45 -14.44
N GLU A 98 5.98 23.89 -13.75
CA GLU A 98 5.12 24.99 -14.20
C GLU A 98 5.50 26.36 -13.58
N ASN A 99 6.43 26.38 -12.62
CA ASN A 99 6.87 27.58 -11.90
C ASN A 99 8.32 28.02 -12.19
N ASP A 100 8.95 27.52 -13.26
CA ASP A 100 10.28 27.94 -13.75
C ASP A 100 10.17 28.62 -15.14
#